data_AF-A0A2E7LD90-F1
#
_entry.id   AF-A0A2E7LD90-F1
#
_cell.length_a   1.000
_cell.length_b   1.000
_cell.length_c   1.000
_cell.angle_alpha   90.00
_cell.angle_beta   90.00
_cell.angle_gamma   90.00
#
_symmetry.space_group_name_H-M   'P 1'
#
loop_
_entity.id
_entity.type
_entity.pdbx_description
1 polymer ?
#
loop_
_entity_poly.entity_id
_entity_poly.type
_entity_poly.pdbx_seq_one_letter_code
_entity_poly.pdbx_strand_id
1 'polypeptide(L)'
;MSLPRFVLLDNSLIEVGGHFLKHAVCLLKAAALADLQPVLATNRAFEQREAVPPGWLVYPIFRYTALDPYSSFSAQPEKGIAAQSRTGLPLFLKHCLGRRKRIRSFAASCDRLFGEIGLEQDDHVCLPFCTELSLLGVLKYLNRCPDAANATWHLYYHSSCLQGRPADWAAQERQANVMKQALQQAEQLAEQGRLRFYATTPHVCDSLNQLSQVPFRYLPFPVEVDRQASSTDRPLGSPLRLMLGGQPRAEKGVTDRAEYVSSLWNRGLSSGKLQLRMQQEPGTPPLEVPQNVQHGLLYNEPSPVVFAPYPLCADGYREFLESADVGLLMYDGEAYYSRISSVMLELLCSGIPVIVPAGCWMGEIVAEANARYLERVSQLWQPMPVDGMPQVSQTERQSAVERITGPDPQCGQFETGVTRIPHGASVWCPRFYWTGPESPGTYLRLDVLQTDCHGNTVKRWTMVLHRSAGTSLSSALFALHTQARTIHWSVSDAYANVAAPQGQMNSRFFSRPTAVPSGAIGLVAVDRTQVPELVTEIMAHYEHYRQVAGVYGAKLAARHTVAKHMSQLLRCDAENLCNEIGERHCA
;
A
#
# COMPACT_ATOMS: atom_id res chain seq x y z
N MET A 1 6.96 29.87 -32.18
CA MET A 1 6.80 28.41 -31.99
C MET A 1 5.69 28.22 -30.99
N SER A 2 4.81 27.24 -31.18
CA SER A 2 3.84 26.81 -30.17
C SER A 2 4.60 26.44 -28.88
N LEU A 3 4.00 26.67 -27.72
CA LEU A 3 4.52 26.07 -26.49
C LEU A 3 4.32 24.55 -26.58
N PRO A 4 5.30 23.72 -26.19
CA PRO A 4 5.10 22.28 -26.12
C PRO A 4 3.97 21.95 -25.15
N ARG A 5 3.24 20.87 -25.43
CA ARG A 5 2.03 20.49 -24.70
C ARG A 5 2.31 19.33 -23.75
N PHE A 6 1.60 19.33 -22.63
CA PHE A 6 1.48 18.17 -21.76
C PHE A 6 0.04 17.66 -21.81
N VAL A 7 -0.16 16.56 -22.55
CA VAL A 7 -1.46 15.94 -22.80
C VAL A 7 -1.69 14.79 -21.83
N LEU A 8 -2.58 14.98 -20.85
CA LEU A 8 -2.96 13.94 -19.90
C LEU A 8 -4.21 13.18 -20.40
N LEU A 9 -4.07 11.88 -20.65
CA LEU A 9 -5.14 10.99 -21.09
C LEU A 9 -5.70 10.18 -19.92
N ASP A 10 -6.65 10.75 -19.17
CA ASP A 10 -7.30 10.04 -18.04
C ASP A 10 -8.72 9.59 -18.42
N ASN A 11 -8.81 8.41 -19.04
CA ASN A 11 -10.09 7.83 -19.42
C ASN A 11 -10.90 7.28 -18.22
N SER A 12 -10.36 7.29 -17.00
CA SER A 12 -11.05 6.89 -15.77
C SER A 12 -11.67 8.08 -15.02
N LEU A 13 -11.29 9.30 -15.38
CA LEU A 13 -11.93 10.53 -14.90
C LEU A 13 -13.33 10.66 -15.51
N ILE A 14 -14.34 10.26 -14.74
CA ILE A 14 -15.78 10.34 -15.09
C ILE A 14 -16.53 11.42 -14.31
N GLU A 15 -16.03 11.83 -13.15
CA GLU A 15 -16.67 12.81 -12.27
C GLU A 15 -15.62 13.54 -11.41
N VAL A 16 -16.01 14.61 -10.71
CA VAL A 16 -15.15 15.39 -9.79
C VAL A 16 -14.71 14.58 -8.56
N GLY A 17 -15.43 13.50 -8.27
CA GLY A 17 -15.19 12.64 -7.13
C GLY A 17 -13.92 11.80 -7.21
N GLY A 18 -13.34 11.52 -6.04
CA GLY A 18 -12.19 10.63 -5.89
C GLY A 18 -10.85 11.25 -6.26
N HIS A 19 -9.82 10.40 -6.40
CA HIS A 19 -8.44 10.86 -6.58
C HIS A 19 -8.09 11.26 -8.02
N PHE A 20 -8.89 10.86 -9.02
CA PHE A 20 -8.57 11.07 -10.44
C PHE A 20 -8.47 12.55 -10.79
N LEU A 21 -9.49 13.34 -10.47
CA LEU A 21 -9.48 14.77 -10.80
C LEU A 21 -8.36 15.51 -10.06
N LYS A 22 -8.23 15.29 -8.74
CA LYS A 22 -7.17 15.90 -7.94
C LYS A 22 -5.81 15.62 -8.57
N HIS A 23 -5.51 14.36 -8.85
CA HIS A 23 -4.24 13.95 -9.48
C HIS A 23 -4.03 14.61 -10.85
N ALA A 24 -5.04 14.62 -11.71
CA ALA A 24 -4.98 15.24 -13.03
C ALA A 24 -4.67 16.74 -12.95
N VAL A 25 -5.37 17.46 -12.07
CA VAL A 25 -5.16 18.90 -11.83
C VAL A 25 -3.76 19.17 -11.27
N CYS A 26 -3.28 18.36 -10.34
CA CYS A 26 -1.92 18.47 -9.79
C CYS A 26 -0.89 18.39 -10.92
N LEU A 27 -0.91 17.31 -11.71
CA LEU A 27 0.05 17.07 -12.78
C LEU A 27 0.03 18.17 -13.84
N LEU A 28 -1.16 18.60 -14.27
CA LEU A 28 -1.31 19.62 -15.29
C LEU A 28 -0.89 21.02 -14.79
N LYS A 29 -1.10 21.35 -13.51
CA LYS A 29 -0.53 22.56 -12.90
C LYS A 29 0.99 22.52 -12.89
N ALA A 30 1.59 21.38 -12.50
CA ALA A 30 3.03 21.23 -12.52
C ALA A 30 3.62 21.29 -13.93
N ALA A 31 2.90 20.79 -14.94
CA ALA A 31 3.27 20.93 -16.34
C ALA A 31 3.24 22.39 -16.79
N ALA A 32 2.20 23.15 -16.43
CA ALA A 32 2.11 24.58 -16.70
C ALA A 32 3.27 25.38 -16.08
N LEU A 33 3.68 25.03 -14.86
CA LEU A 33 4.84 25.62 -14.18
C LEU A 33 6.18 25.24 -14.83
N ALA A 34 6.20 24.21 -15.67
CA ALA A 34 7.34 23.80 -16.48
C ALA A 34 7.22 24.31 -17.93
N ASP A 35 6.45 25.38 -18.14
CA ASP A 35 6.22 26.04 -19.43
C ASP A 35 5.58 25.13 -20.52
N LEU A 36 4.84 24.10 -20.10
CA LEU A 36 4.07 23.23 -21.00
C LEU A 36 2.60 23.64 -21.02
N GLN A 37 1.98 23.66 -22.20
CA GLN A 37 0.56 23.92 -22.33
C GLN A 37 -0.26 22.69 -21.85
N PRO A 38 -1.12 22.84 -20.81
CA PRO A 38 -1.90 21.72 -20.29
C PRO A 38 -3.06 21.33 -21.20
N VAL A 39 -3.18 20.03 -21.48
CA VAL A 39 -4.33 19.45 -22.20
C VAL A 39 -4.84 18.25 -21.42
N LEU A 40 -6.14 18.21 -21.14
CA LEU A 40 -6.79 17.12 -20.42
C LEU A 40 -7.76 16.39 -21.34
N ALA A 41 -7.56 15.10 -21.56
CA ALA A 41 -8.53 14.25 -22.25
C ALA A 41 -9.15 13.26 -21.27
N THR A 42 -10.47 13.28 -21.14
CA THR A 42 -11.23 12.56 -20.11
C THR A 42 -12.18 11.53 -20.70
N ASN A 43 -12.89 10.82 -19.81
CA ASN A 43 -14.04 10.04 -20.23
C ASN A 43 -15.17 10.96 -20.74
N ARG A 44 -15.98 10.47 -21.69
CA ARG A 44 -17.16 11.17 -22.22
C ARG A 44 -18.22 11.48 -21.15
N ALA A 45 -18.23 10.72 -20.06
CA ALA A 45 -19.13 10.96 -18.93
C ALA A 45 -18.70 12.13 -18.02
N PHE A 46 -17.50 12.68 -18.22
CA PHE A 46 -17.04 13.83 -17.44
C PHE A 46 -17.69 15.13 -17.93
N GLU A 47 -18.62 15.64 -17.12
CA GLU A 47 -19.42 16.82 -17.47
C GLU A 47 -18.96 18.11 -16.76
N GLN A 48 -18.22 17.99 -15.64
CA GLN A 48 -17.89 19.12 -14.75
C GLN A 48 -16.62 19.89 -15.17
N ARG A 49 -16.68 20.57 -16.32
CA ARG A 49 -15.54 21.32 -16.86
C ARG A 49 -15.09 22.48 -15.96
N GLU A 50 -16.01 23.06 -15.22
CA GLU A 50 -15.79 24.14 -14.26
C GLU A 50 -14.87 23.74 -13.10
N ALA A 51 -14.72 22.44 -12.85
CA ALA A 51 -13.79 21.94 -11.83
C ALA A 51 -12.32 21.96 -12.28
N VAL A 52 -12.06 22.24 -13.57
CA VAL A 52 -10.72 22.37 -14.16
C VAL A 52 -10.37 23.86 -14.28
N PRO A 53 -9.11 24.27 -14.03
CA PRO A 53 -8.70 25.67 -14.19
C PRO A 53 -9.10 26.27 -15.55
N PRO A 54 -9.58 27.53 -15.58
CA PRO A 54 -9.97 28.19 -16.81
C PRO A 54 -8.77 28.34 -17.76
N GLY A 55 -9.03 28.16 -19.06
CA GLY A 55 -8.02 28.25 -20.12
C GLY A 55 -7.34 26.93 -20.48
N TRP A 56 -7.52 25.87 -19.69
CA TRP A 56 -7.08 24.53 -20.08
C TRP A 56 -7.98 23.93 -21.16
N LEU A 57 -7.38 23.19 -22.10
CA LEU A 57 -8.13 22.47 -23.12
C LEU A 57 -8.60 21.13 -22.55
N VAL A 58 -9.93 20.90 -22.57
CA VAL A 58 -10.56 19.69 -22.00
C VAL A 58 -11.36 18.94 -23.05
N TYR A 59 -11.02 17.67 -23.26
CA TYR A 59 -11.58 16.80 -24.29
C TYR A 59 -12.24 15.53 -23.70
N PRO A 60 -13.56 15.54 -23.44
CA PRO A 60 -14.29 14.35 -22.99
C PRO A 60 -14.49 13.37 -24.16
N ILE A 61 -13.50 12.53 -24.43
CA ILE A 61 -13.38 11.80 -25.70
C ILE A 61 -13.39 10.27 -25.55
N PHE A 62 -12.92 9.74 -24.43
CA PHE A 62 -12.81 8.31 -24.21
C PHE A 62 -14.14 7.70 -23.77
N ARG A 63 -14.52 6.57 -24.38
CA ARG A 63 -15.79 5.89 -24.08
C ARG A 63 -15.70 4.95 -22.86
N TYR A 64 -14.55 4.34 -22.65
CA TYR A 64 -14.36 3.26 -21.67
C TYR A 64 -13.34 3.69 -20.63
N THR A 65 -13.54 3.28 -19.37
CA THR A 65 -12.60 3.51 -18.28
C THR A 65 -11.47 2.47 -18.29
N ALA A 66 -10.37 2.77 -17.60
CA ALA A 66 -9.28 1.79 -17.42
C ALA A 66 -9.66 0.68 -16.43
N LEU A 67 -10.62 0.96 -15.53
CA LEU A 67 -11.13 0.03 -14.51
C LEU A 67 -12.16 -0.98 -15.04
N ASP A 68 -12.15 -1.23 -16.34
CA ASP A 68 -13.15 -2.04 -17.01
C ASP A 68 -12.89 -3.55 -16.82
N PRO A 69 -13.93 -4.39 -16.57
CA PRO A 69 -13.79 -5.82 -16.23
C PRO A 69 -13.13 -6.68 -17.32
N TYR A 70 -12.87 -6.11 -18.49
CA TYR A 70 -12.17 -6.79 -19.57
C TYR A 70 -10.65 -6.65 -19.48
N SER A 71 -10.13 -5.79 -18.60
CA SER A 71 -8.70 -5.66 -18.36
C SER A 71 -8.20 -6.73 -17.39
N SER A 72 -7.03 -7.27 -17.69
CA SER A 72 -6.21 -8.08 -16.81
C SER A 72 -5.96 -7.41 -15.45
N PHE A 73 -5.85 -6.08 -15.40
CA PHE A 73 -5.62 -5.31 -14.17
C PHE A 73 -6.89 -5.11 -13.33
N SER A 74 -8.07 -5.43 -13.87
CA SER A 74 -9.37 -5.26 -13.21
C SER A 74 -9.87 -6.52 -12.50
N ALA A 75 -9.13 -7.64 -12.61
CA ALA A 75 -9.54 -8.93 -12.06
C ALA A 75 -9.58 -8.88 -10.53
N GLN A 76 -10.72 -8.45 -9.99
CA GLN A 76 -11.01 -8.60 -8.57
C GLN A 76 -11.11 -10.10 -8.27
N PRO A 77 -10.42 -10.59 -7.22
CA PRO A 77 -10.36 -12.00 -6.86
C PRO A 77 -11.69 -12.57 -6.32
N GLU A 78 -12.76 -11.78 -6.20
CA GLU A 78 -14.02 -12.19 -5.55
C GLU A 78 -14.68 -13.45 -6.15
N LYS A 79 -14.27 -13.85 -7.36
CA LYS A 79 -14.60 -15.18 -7.90
C LYS A 79 -13.30 -15.82 -8.33
N GLY A 80 -12.67 -16.54 -7.40
CA GLY A 80 -11.40 -17.22 -7.59
C GLY A 80 -11.31 -17.92 -8.94
N ILE A 81 -10.07 -18.07 -9.44
CA ILE A 81 -9.71 -18.59 -10.77
C ILE A 81 -10.48 -19.87 -11.17
N ALA A 82 -10.94 -20.66 -10.19
CA ALA A 82 -11.85 -21.80 -10.38
C ALA A 82 -13.18 -21.46 -11.09
N ALA A 83 -13.69 -20.22 -11.01
CA ALA A 83 -14.89 -19.79 -11.73
C ALA A 83 -14.62 -19.51 -13.22
N GLN A 84 -13.36 -19.27 -13.63
CA GLN A 84 -13.00 -19.06 -15.03
C GLN A 84 -12.84 -20.38 -15.81
N SER A 85 -12.65 -21.52 -15.15
CA SER A 85 -12.53 -22.83 -15.82
C SER A 85 -13.85 -23.32 -16.44
N ARG A 86 -14.97 -22.68 -16.12
CA ARG A 86 -16.30 -22.99 -16.66
C ARG A 86 -16.77 -22.07 -17.79
N THR A 87 -15.89 -21.26 -18.38
CA THR A 87 -16.31 -20.39 -19.49
C THR A 87 -16.41 -21.20 -20.78
N GLY A 88 -17.63 -21.57 -21.18
CA GLY A 88 -17.89 -22.08 -22.52
C GLY A 88 -17.41 -21.11 -23.61
N LEU A 89 -17.18 -21.64 -24.82
CA LEU A 89 -16.75 -20.89 -26.01
C LEU A 89 -17.46 -19.52 -26.22
N PRO A 90 -18.77 -19.36 -25.96
CA PRO A 90 -19.44 -18.06 -26.13
C PRO A 90 -18.91 -16.95 -25.21
N LEU A 91 -18.57 -17.28 -23.95
CA LEU A 91 -18.07 -16.31 -22.98
C LEU A 91 -16.65 -15.86 -23.35
N PHE A 92 -15.81 -16.79 -23.77
CA PHE A 92 -14.47 -16.48 -24.29
C PHE A 92 -14.54 -15.56 -25.51
N LEU A 93 -15.39 -15.86 -26.49
CA LEU A 93 -15.59 -15.02 -27.67
C LEU A 93 -16.11 -13.63 -27.29
N LYS A 94 -17.10 -13.53 -26.39
CA LYS A 94 -17.61 -12.26 -25.89
C LYS A 94 -16.50 -11.43 -25.21
N HIS A 95 -15.64 -12.08 -24.42
CA HIS A 95 -14.51 -11.44 -23.77
C HIS A 95 -13.49 -10.92 -24.79
N CYS A 96 -13.06 -11.76 -25.73
CA CYS A 96 -12.13 -11.39 -26.80
C CYS A 96 -12.66 -10.24 -27.68
N LEU A 97 -13.94 -10.29 -28.08
CA LEU A 97 -14.58 -9.21 -28.84
C LEU A 97 -14.68 -7.92 -28.04
N GLY A 98 -15.02 -8.01 -26.75
CA GLY A 98 -15.06 -6.85 -25.85
C GLY A 98 -13.71 -6.18 -25.65
N ARG A 99 -12.62 -6.97 -25.53
CA ARG A 99 -11.24 -6.45 -25.49
C ARG A 99 -10.89 -5.72 -26.79
N ARG A 100 -11.12 -6.36 -27.94
CA ARG A 100 -10.86 -5.76 -29.26
C ARG A 100 -11.65 -4.46 -29.47
N LYS A 101 -12.91 -4.41 -29.03
CA LYS A 101 -13.75 -3.21 -29.09
C LYS A 101 -13.14 -2.05 -28.30
N ARG A 102 -12.64 -2.30 -27.10
CA ARG A 102 -12.01 -1.29 -26.23
C ARG A 102 -10.70 -0.78 -26.80
N ILE A 103 -9.82 -1.67 -27.25
CA ILE A 103 -8.56 -1.32 -27.92
C ILE A 103 -8.83 -0.41 -29.13
N ARG A 104 -9.78 -0.80 -30.00
CA ARG A 104 -10.18 0.02 -31.16
C ARG A 104 -10.78 1.36 -30.75
N SER A 105 -11.62 1.38 -29.72
CA SER A 105 -12.25 2.60 -29.24
C SER A 105 -11.23 3.55 -28.63
N PHE A 106 -10.22 3.05 -27.92
CA PHE A 106 -9.13 3.86 -27.38
C PHE A 106 -8.32 4.48 -28.51
N ALA A 107 -7.84 3.68 -29.45
CA ALA A 107 -7.11 4.16 -30.62
C ALA A 107 -7.90 5.21 -31.44
N ALA A 108 -9.19 4.97 -31.68
CA ALA A 108 -10.05 5.92 -32.38
C ALA A 108 -10.31 7.22 -31.59
N SER A 109 -10.19 7.18 -30.26
CA SER A 109 -10.27 8.39 -29.42
C SER A 109 -8.98 9.20 -29.53
N CYS A 110 -7.81 8.53 -29.56
CA CYS A 110 -6.53 9.18 -29.87
C CYS A 110 -6.54 9.77 -31.29
N ASP A 111 -6.99 9.02 -32.30
CA ASP A 111 -7.12 9.51 -33.69
C ASP A 111 -7.89 10.84 -33.73
N ARG A 112 -9.01 10.92 -33.01
CA ARG A 112 -9.83 12.13 -32.95
C ARG A 112 -9.17 13.25 -32.15
N LEU A 113 -8.61 12.96 -30.97
CA LEU A 113 -7.97 13.96 -30.13
C LEU A 113 -6.82 14.63 -30.88
N PHE A 114 -5.87 13.82 -31.37
CA PHE A 114 -4.65 14.33 -32.00
C PHE A 114 -4.89 14.82 -33.43
N GLY A 115 -5.99 14.42 -34.08
CA GLY A 115 -6.46 15.08 -35.30
C GLY A 115 -6.96 16.51 -35.05
N GLU A 116 -7.42 16.82 -33.83
CA GLU A 116 -7.90 18.16 -33.45
C GLU A 116 -6.77 19.05 -32.94
N ILE A 117 -5.90 18.53 -32.07
CA ILE A 117 -4.82 19.33 -31.45
C ILE A 117 -3.48 19.23 -32.17
N GLY A 118 -3.29 18.28 -33.09
CA GLY A 118 -1.98 17.92 -33.64
C GLY A 118 -1.08 17.27 -32.59
N LEU A 119 0.09 16.75 -32.96
CA LEU A 119 1.10 16.31 -31.98
C LEU A 119 2.50 16.64 -32.54
N GLU A 120 3.32 17.31 -31.75
CA GLU A 120 4.64 17.80 -32.11
C GLU A 120 5.73 17.02 -31.36
N GLN A 121 6.98 17.16 -31.79
CA GLN A 121 8.11 16.38 -31.27
C GLN A 121 8.41 16.62 -29.79
N ASP A 122 8.19 17.85 -29.31
CA ASP A 122 8.48 18.25 -27.93
C ASP A 122 7.27 18.07 -26.99
N ASP A 123 6.15 17.55 -27.52
CA ASP A 123 4.98 17.28 -26.70
C ASP A 123 5.18 16.04 -25.82
N HIS A 124 4.52 16.06 -24.68
CA HIS A 124 4.47 14.97 -23.71
C HIS A 124 3.05 14.44 -23.59
N VAL A 125 2.86 13.14 -23.77
CA VAL A 125 1.57 12.47 -23.61
C VAL A 125 1.63 11.54 -22.41
N CYS A 126 0.81 11.77 -21.39
CA CYS A 126 0.82 10.99 -20.17
C CYS A 126 -0.48 10.20 -19.99
N LEU A 127 -0.38 8.90 -19.78
CA LEU A 127 -1.48 8.03 -19.36
C LEU A 127 -1.28 7.69 -17.88
N PRO A 128 -1.98 8.37 -16.94
CA PRO A 128 -1.79 8.16 -15.52
C PRO A 128 -2.29 6.78 -15.08
N PHE A 129 -3.26 6.19 -15.78
CA PHE A 129 -3.78 4.85 -15.48
C PHE A 129 -3.69 3.93 -16.70
N CYS A 130 -2.54 3.29 -16.87
CA CYS A 130 -2.29 2.35 -17.96
C CYS A 130 -2.65 0.92 -17.57
N THR A 131 -3.19 0.20 -18.54
CA THR A 131 -3.48 -1.24 -18.54
C THR A 131 -2.98 -1.83 -19.85
N GLU A 132 -3.05 -3.16 -20.00
CA GLU A 132 -2.72 -3.81 -21.26
C GLU A 132 -3.64 -3.38 -22.40
N LEU A 133 -4.91 -3.03 -22.10
CA LEU A 133 -5.86 -2.60 -23.12
C LEU A 133 -5.56 -1.18 -23.63
N SER A 134 -5.19 -0.26 -22.74
CA SER A 134 -4.80 1.10 -23.14
C SER A 134 -3.44 1.08 -23.85
N LEU A 135 -2.47 0.28 -23.40
CA LEU A 135 -1.20 0.09 -24.10
C LEU A 135 -1.44 -0.39 -25.54
N LEU A 136 -2.20 -1.47 -25.74
CA LEU A 136 -2.53 -1.95 -27.08
C LEU A 136 -3.32 -0.91 -27.90
N GLY A 137 -4.12 -0.08 -27.24
CA GLY A 137 -4.80 1.06 -27.86
C GLY A 137 -3.82 2.12 -28.38
N VAL A 138 -2.84 2.51 -27.55
CA VAL A 138 -1.75 3.44 -27.90
C VAL A 138 -0.93 2.88 -29.06
N LEU A 139 -0.46 1.63 -28.97
CA LEU A 139 0.34 1.01 -30.04
C LEU A 139 -0.43 0.94 -31.36
N LYS A 140 -1.73 0.62 -31.30
CA LYS A 140 -2.60 0.62 -32.48
C LYS A 140 -2.74 2.01 -33.10
N TYR A 141 -2.78 3.06 -32.29
CA TYR A 141 -2.80 4.46 -32.75
C TYR A 141 -1.47 4.84 -33.39
N LEU A 142 -0.34 4.61 -32.69
CA LEU A 142 0.99 4.95 -33.18
C LEU A 142 1.35 4.23 -34.49
N ASN A 143 0.91 2.98 -34.67
CA ASN A 143 1.09 2.27 -35.94
C ASN A 143 0.34 2.89 -37.13
N ARG A 144 -0.72 3.66 -36.89
CA ARG A 144 -1.49 4.38 -37.94
C ARG A 144 -0.98 5.80 -38.16
N CYS A 145 -0.45 6.41 -37.11
CA CYS A 145 0.06 7.77 -37.10
C CYS A 145 1.52 7.77 -36.59
N PRO A 146 2.49 7.34 -37.41
CA PRO A 146 3.89 7.25 -36.99
C PRO A 146 4.47 8.58 -36.49
N ASP A 147 4.04 9.71 -37.05
CA ASP A 147 4.49 11.04 -36.62
C ASP A 147 4.12 11.34 -35.17
N ALA A 148 3.05 10.72 -34.64
CA ALA A 148 2.68 10.85 -33.23
C ALA A 148 3.67 10.15 -32.27
N ALA A 149 4.55 9.29 -32.80
CA ALA A 149 5.66 8.72 -32.04
C ALA A 149 6.81 9.73 -31.86
N ASN A 150 6.76 10.90 -32.51
CA ASN A 150 7.75 11.96 -32.26
C ASN A 150 7.57 12.62 -30.90
N ALA A 151 6.37 12.57 -30.31
CA ALA A 151 6.15 12.99 -28.93
C ALA A 151 6.69 11.97 -27.93
N THR A 152 6.87 12.39 -26.68
CA THR A 152 7.25 11.49 -25.58
C THR A 152 6.01 10.98 -24.86
N TRP A 153 5.85 9.67 -24.77
CA TRP A 153 4.72 9.02 -24.10
C TRP A 153 5.12 8.44 -22.76
N HIS A 154 4.35 8.76 -21.72
CA HIS A 154 4.57 8.33 -20.34
C HIS A 154 3.41 7.43 -19.90
N LEU A 155 3.69 6.17 -19.59
CA LEU A 155 2.68 5.15 -19.27
C LEU A 155 2.82 4.70 -17.81
N TYR A 156 1.82 5.00 -16.98
CA TYR A 156 1.84 4.72 -15.55
C TYR A 156 1.04 3.49 -15.15
N TYR A 157 1.62 2.66 -14.30
CA TYR A 157 0.99 1.47 -13.75
C TYR A 157 0.91 1.57 -12.23
N HIS A 158 -0.30 1.44 -11.70
CA HIS A 158 -0.58 1.50 -10.26
C HIS A 158 -0.82 0.14 -9.61
N SER A 159 -0.96 -0.90 -10.44
CA SER A 159 -1.13 -2.29 -10.05
C SER A 159 -0.38 -3.18 -11.02
N SER A 160 -0.14 -4.43 -10.63
CA SER A 160 0.33 -5.47 -11.54
C SER A 160 -0.84 -6.16 -12.22
N CYS A 161 -0.59 -6.75 -13.40
CA CYS A 161 -1.52 -7.70 -14.01
C CYS A 161 -1.47 -9.07 -13.30
N LEU A 162 -0.39 -9.36 -12.57
CA LEU A 162 -0.23 -10.54 -11.73
C LEU A 162 -0.75 -10.24 -10.32
N GLN A 163 -1.68 -11.05 -9.85
CA GLN A 163 -2.27 -10.94 -8.52
C GLN A 163 -1.43 -11.68 -7.49
N GLY A 164 -1.58 -11.33 -6.22
CA GLY A 164 -0.87 -11.98 -5.13
C GLY A 164 0.64 -11.78 -5.19
N ARG A 165 1.37 -12.74 -4.60
CA ARG A 165 2.82 -12.65 -4.33
C ARG A 165 3.62 -13.38 -5.40
N PRO A 166 4.96 -13.20 -5.47
CA PRO A 166 5.80 -13.83 -6.48
C PRO A 166 5.65 -15.35 -6.60
N ALA A 167 5.40 -16.04 -5.48
CA ALA A 167 5.13 -17.48 -5.47
C ALA A 167 3.87 -17.88 -6.25
N ASP A 168 2.89 -16.98 -6.35
CA ASP A 168 1.59 -17.21 -7.01
C ASP A 168 1.63 -16.87 -8.52
N TRP A 169 2.69 -16.18 -8.97
CA TRP A 169 2.75 -15.65 -10.34
C TRP A 169 2.91 -16.74 -11.39
N ALA A 170 3.59 -17.83 -11.07
CA ALA A 170 3.76 -18.96 -11.98
C ALA A 170 2.41 -19.58 -12.41
N ALA A 171 1.41 -19.58 -11.52
CA ALA A 171 0.07 -20.07 -11.82
C ALA A 171 -0.74 -19.16 -12.75
N GLN A 172 -0.24 -17.95 -13.04
CA GLN A 172 -0.94 -16.91 -13.80
C GLN A 172 -0.39 -16.74 -15.23
N GLU A 173 0.14 -17.82 -15.81
CA GLU A 173 0.82 -17.80 -17.12
C GLU A 173 -0.03 -17.16 -18.24
N ARG A 174 -1.32 -17.47 -18.30
CA ARG A 174 -2.23 -16.89 -19.31
C ARG A 174 -2.27 -15.36 -19.24
N GLN A 175 -2.37 -14.83 -18.03
CA GLN A 175 -2.42 -13.40 -17.77
C GLN A 175 -1.09 -12.73 -18.09
N ALA A 176 0.01 -13.35 -17.65
CA ALA A 176 1.37 -12.95 -17.96
C ALA A 176 1.58 -12.86 -19.48
N ASN A 177 1.13 -13.87 -20.24
CA ASN A 177 1.29 -13.94 -21.69
C ASN A 177 0.55 -12.82 -22.43
N VAL A 178 -0.63 -12.41 -21.97
CA VAL A 178 -1.35 -11.27 -22.54
C VAL A 178 -0.55 -9.97 -22.38
N MET A 179 0.02 -9.74 -21.21
CA MET A 179 0.83 -8.55 -20.96
C MET A 179 2.17 -8.61 -21.71
N LYS A 180 2.86 -9.76 -21.71
CA LYS A 180 4.10 -9.99 -22.47
C LYS A 180 3.92 -9.66 -23.95
N GLN A 181 2.85 -10.14 -24.58
CA GLN A 181 2.55 -9.84 -25.99
C GLN A 181 2.30 -8.36 -26.25
N ALA A 182 1.69 -7.63 -25.31
CA ALA A 182 1.48 -6.19 -25.43
C ALA A 182 2.81 -5.43 -25.29
N LEU A 183 3.68 -5.87 -24.39
CA LEU A 183 5.00 -5.26 -24.16
C LEU A 183 5.97 -5.53 -25.30
N GLN A 184 5.99 -6.73 -25.86
CA GLN A 184 6.79 -7.07 -27.05
C GLN A 184 6.48 -6.15 -28.25
N GLN A 185 5.21 -5.76 -28.42
CA GLN A 185 4.84 -4.79 -29.47
C GLN A 185 5.31 -3.37 -29.16
N ALA A 186 5.63 -3.06 -27.90
CA ALA A 186 6.11 -1.74 -27.48
C ALA A 186 7.63 -1.61 -27.48
N GLU A 187 8.38 -2.73 -27.48
CA GLU A 187 9.84 -2.77 -27.38
C GLU A 187 10.53 -1.84 -28.38
N GLN A 188 10.16 -1.90 -29.66
CA GLN A 188 10.76 -1.07 -30.70
C GLN A 188 10.60 0.45 -30.45
N LEU A 189 9.43 0.88 -29.98
CA LEU A 189 9.17 2.30 -29.69
C LEU A 189 9.80 2.75 -28.36
N ALA A 190 9.99 1.82 -27.43
CA ALA A 190 10.68 2.06 -26.17
C ALA A 190 12.20 2.21 -26.38
N GLU A 191 12.80 1.41 -27.26
CA GLU A 191 14.22 1.51 -27.65
C GLU A 191 14.55 2.88 -28.27
N GLN A 192 13.60 3.47 -28.98
CA GLN A 192 13.71 4.84 -29.53
C GLN A 192 13.54 5.94 -28.47
N GLY A 193 13.30 5.59 -27.20
CA GLY A 193 13.11 6.53 -26.10
C GLY A 193 11.77 7.27 -26.12
N ARG A 194 10.83 6.86 -26.98
CA ARG A 194 9.54 7.52 -27.20
C ARG A 194 8.42 6.99 -26.30
N LEU A 195 8.46 5.73 -25.92
CA LEU A 195 7.60 5.16 -24.88
C LEU A 195 8.38 4.97 -23.58
N ARG A 196 7.88 5.54 -22.48
CA ARG A 196 8.46 5.42 -21.14
C ARG A 196 7.46 4.75 -20.20
N PHE A 197 7.92 3.74 -19.47
CA PHE A 197 7.09 2.91 -18.61
C PHE A 197 7.41 3.18 -17.14
N TYR A 198 6.38 3.51 -16.37
CA TYR A 198 6.50 3.87 -14.97
C TYR A 198 5.59 3.01 -14.10
N ALA A 199 6.06 2.70 -12.91
CA ALA A 199 5.30 2.01 -11.87
C ALA A 199 5.34 2.81 -10.58
N THR A 200 4.22 2.88 -9.86
CA THR A 200 4.13 3.71 -8.65
C THR A 200 4.56 3.01 -7.36
N THR A 201 4.96 1.75 -7.44
CA THR A 201 5.62 1.03 -6.35
C THR A 201 6.76 0.19 -6.93
N PRO A 202 7.80 -0.10 -6.13
CA PRO A 202 8.84 -1.05 -6.51
C PRO A 202 8.27 -2.42 -6.89
N HIS A 203 7.27 -2.91 -6.15
CA HIS A 203 6.65 -4.21 -6.43
C HIS A 203 5.95 -4.30 -7.78
N VAL A 204 5.23 -3.26 -8.21
CA VAL A 204 4.65 -3.22 -9.56
C VAL A 204 5.76 -3.16 -10.60
N CYS A 205 6.82 -2.40 -10.33
CA CYS A 205 7.99 -2.31 -11.21
C CYS A 205 8.64 -3.68 -11.42
N ASP A 206 8.94 -4.39 -10.33
CA ASP A 206 9.59 -5.69 -10.35
C ASP A 206 8.70 -6.74 -11.03
N SER A 207 7.40 -6.73 -10.74
CA SER A 207 6.42 -7.62 -11.36
C SER A 207 6.34 -7.42 -12.88
N LEU A 208 6.31 -6.18 -13.35
CA LEU A 208 6.23 -5.87 -14.78
C LEU A 208 7.57 -6.07 -15.50
N ASN A 209 8.70 -5.82 -14.84
CA ASN A 209 10.04 -6.10 -15.38
C ASN A 209 10.29 -7.60 -15.58
N GLN A 210 9.67 -8.48 -14.80
CA GLN A 210 9.71 -9.93 -15.08
C GLN A 210 8.96 -10.32 -16.36
N LEU A 211 8.10 -9.44 -16.88
CA LEU A 211 7.29 -9.67 -18.08
C LEU A 211 7.80 -8.90 -19.30
N SER A 212 8.83 -8.05 -19.16
CA SER A 212 9.25 -7.13 -20.20
C SER A 212 10.76 -7.13 -20.40
N GLN A 213 11.20 -6.92 -21.64
CA GLN A 213 12.57 -6.48 -21.92
C GLN A 213 12.71 -4.96 -21.78
N VAL A 214 11.59 -4.22 -21.82
CA VAL A 214 11.57 -2.78 -21.61
C VAL A 214 11.62 -2.48 -20.11
N PRO A 215 12.55 -1.62 -19.65
CA PRO A 215 12.64 -1.28 -18.24
C PRO A 215 11.46 -0.42 -17.80
N PHE A 216 10.65 -0.96 -16.87
CA PHE A 216 9.80 -0.17 -16.01
C PHE A 216 10.66 0.56 -14.99
N ARG A 217 10.33 1.83 -14.74
CA ARG A 217 10.99 2.67 -13.75
C ARG A 217 10.04 2.98 -12.61
N TYR A 218 10.54 2.91 -11.39
CA TYR A 218 9.81 3.42 -10.25
C TYR A 218 9.69 4.95 -10.36
N LEU A 219 8.47 5.46 -10.29
CA LEU A 219 8.17 6.88 -10.24
C LEU A 219 7.17 7.13 -9.10
N PRO A 220 7.61 7.76 -8.00
CA PRO A 220 6.75 8.01 -6.84
C PRO A 220 5.43 8.68 -7.23
N PHE A 221 4.32 8.17 -6.70
CA PHE A 221 3.01 8.79 -6.90
C PHE A 221 2.98 10.19 -6.28
N PRO A 222 2.56 11.23 -7.00
CA PRO A 222 2.61 12.57 -6.47
C PRO A 222 1.48 12.79 -5.45
N VAL A 223 1.82 13.46 -4.35
CA VAL A 223 0.90 13.74 -3.24
C VAL A 223 0.96 15.24 -2.94
N GLU A 224 -0.19 15.89 -3.00
CA GLU A 224 -0.35 17.25 -2.50
C GLU A 224 -0.91 17.20 -1.09
N VAL A 225 -0.09 17.67 -0.14
CA VAL A 225 -0.48 17.91 1.25
C VAL A 225 -0.33 19.39 1.54
N ASP A 226 -1.40 20.00 2.05
CA ASP A 226 -1.36 21.36 2.56
C ASP A 226 -0.72 21.35 3.95
N ARG A 227 0.54 21.79 4.04
CA ARG A 227 1.26 21.81 5.32
C ARG A 227 0.82 22.92 6.25
N GLN A 228 0.17 23.96 5.73
CA GLN A 228 -0.19 25.12 6.55
C GLN A 228 -1.33 24.79 7.53
N ALA A 229 -2.08 23.71 7.30
CA ALA A 229 -3.24 23.34 8.10
C ALA A 229 -2.95 22.32 9.24
N SER A 230 -1.75 21.71 9.32
CA SER A 230 -1.57 20.52 10.18
C SER A 230 -1.35 20.78 11.67
N SER A 231 -1.42 22.03 12.15
CA SER A 231 -1.33 22.36 13.58
C SER A 231 -2.68 22.26 14.30
N THR A 232 -3.43 21.17 14.10
CA THR A 232 -4.56 20.92 14.97
C THR A 232 -4.02 20.42 16.31
N ASP A 233 -3.74 21.38 17.20
CA ASP A 233 -3.72 21.13 18.64
C ASP A 233 -5.06 20.47 18.97
N ARG A 234 -5.04 19.15 19.05
CA ARG A 234 -6.22 18.36 19.41
C ARG A 234 -6.66 18.84 20.79
N PRO A 235 -7.91 19.32 20.97
CA PRO A 235 -8.38 19.74 22.28
C PRO A 235 -8.18 18.61 23.28
N LEU A 236 -7.57 18.92 24.42
CA LEU A 236 -7.33 17.95 25.47
C LEU A 236 -8.66 17.30 25.87
N GLY A 237 -8.71 15.96 25.82
CA GLY A 237 -9.91 15.19 26.16
C GLY A 237 -10.88 14.91 25.00
N SER A 238 -10.66 15.43 23.80
CA SER A 238 -11.41 14.99 22.61
C SER A 238 -11.13 13.50 22.31
N PRO A 239 -12.03 12.75 21.62
CA PRO A 239 -11.77 11.37 21.21
C PRO A 239 -10.62 11.26 20.21
N LEU A 240 -9.91 10.13 20.20
CA LEU A 240 -8.96 9.81 19.13
C LEU A 240 -9.75 9.33 17.91
N ARG A 241 -9.56 10.00 16.76
CA ARG A 241 -10.32 9.79 15.53
C ARG A 241 -9.60 8.82 14.61
N LEU A 242 -10.18 7.63 14.41
CA LEU A 242 -9.68 6.64 13.45
C LEU A 242 -10.41 6.79 12.11
N MET A 243 -9.67 6.97 11.03
CA MET A 243 -10.23 7.17 9.69
C MET A 243 -10.18 5.89 8.85
N LEU A 244 -11.33 5.51 8.29
CA LEU A 244 -11.48 4.52 7.23
C LEU A 244 -11.91 5.27 5.95
N GLY A 245 -10.93 5.72 5.18
CA GLY A 245 -11.12 6.60 4.02
C GLY A 245 -10.96 5.94 2.66
N GLY A 246 -11.44 6.64 1.64
CA GLY A 246 -11.44 6.27 0.24
C GLY A 246 -12.75 5.62 -0.23
N GLN A 247 -12.81 5.33 -1.53
CA GLN A 247 -13.95 4.64 -2.13
C GLN A 247 -14.24 3.31 -1.39
N PRO A 248 -15.47 3.08 -0.89
CA PRO A 248 -15.85 1.83 -0.27
C PRO A 248 -15.78 0.68 -1.28
N ARG A 249 -14.92 -0.32 -1.02
CA ARG A 249 -14.78 -1.52 -1.86
C ARG A 249 -14.48 -2.73 -0.97
N ALA A 250 -14.78 -3.93 -1.45
CA ALA A 250 -14.55 -5.17 -0.70
C ALA A 250 -13.08 -5.34 -0.32
N GLU A 251 -12.16 -5.12 -1.26
CA GLU A 251 -10.73 -5.24 -0.97
C GLU A 251 -10.20 -4.14 -0.02
N LYS A 252 -11.02 -3.13 0.30
CA LYS A 252 -10.70 -2.08 1.29
C LYS A 252 -11.37 -2.32 2.65
N GLY A 253 -12.03 -3.47 2.82
CA GLY A 253 -12.64 -3.88 4.09
C GLY A 253 -14.01 -3.27 4.36
N VAL A 254 -14.78 -2.88 3.33
CA VAL A 254 -16.12 -2.31 3.51
C VAL A 254 -17.09 -3.28 4.23
N THR A 255 -16.86 -4.59 4.08
CA THR A 255 -17.63 -5.67 4.72
C THR A 255 -17.38 -5.79 6.22
N ASP A 256 -16.27 -5.22 6.71
CA ASP A 256 -15.78 -5.48 8.08
C ASP A 256 -16.05 -4.30 9.03
N ARG A 257 -16.76 -3.27 8.54
CA ARG A 257 -17.06 -2.06 9.32
C ARG A 257 -17.81 -2.36 10.61
N ALA A 258 -18.77 -3.28 10.58
CA ALA A 258 -19.52 -3.71 11.76
C ALA A 258 -18.63 -4.44 12.79
N GLU A 259 -17.66 -5.22 12.32
CA GLU A 259 -16.66 -5.90 13.17
C GLU A 259 -15.76 -4.87 13.87
N TYR A 260 -15.30 -3.83 13.17
CA TYR A 260 -14.52 -2.76 13.78
C TYR A 260 -15.30 -2.01 14.85
N VAL A 261 -16.56 -1.65 14.59
CA VAL A 261 -17.41 -1.01 15.59
C VAL A 261 -17.56 -1.89 16.83
N SER A 262 -17.89 -3.18 16.63
CA SER A 262 -18.14 -4.12 17.72
C SER A 262 -16.89 -4.39 18.56
N SER A 263 -15.75 -4.62 17.90
CA SER A 263 -14.48 -4.96 18.56
C SER A 263 -13.82 -3.79 19.29
N LEU A 264 -14.04 -2.55 18.82
CA LEU A 264 -13.54 -1.33 19.45
C LEU A 264 -14.52 -0.72 20.47
N TRP A 265 -15.74 -1.26 20.58
CA TRP A 265 -16.80 -0.70 21.42
C TRP A 265 -16.36 -0.45 22.86
N ASN A 266 -15.88 -1.52 23.52
CA ASN A 266 -15.42 -1.47 24.92
C ASN A 266 -13.99 -0.93 25.06
N ARG A 267 -13.27 -0.74 23.95
CA ARG A 267 -11.90 -0.20 23.95
C ARG A 267 -11.86 1.32 23.99
N GLY A 268 -12.93 1.98 23.54
CA GLY A 268 -13.00 3.43 23.67
C GLY A 268 -14.20 4.09 23.02
N LEU A 269 -14.90 3.44 22.08
CA LEU A 269 -16.04 4.07 21.39
C LEU A 269 -17.18 4.35 22.37
N SER A 270 -17.53 3.37 23.23
CA SER A 270 -18.60 3.52 24.22
C SER A 270 -18.31 4.59 25.29
N SER A 271 -17.04 4.91 25.53
CA SER A 271 -16.62 5.89 26.55
C SER A 271 -16.23 7.26 25.97
N GLY A 272 -16.41 7.47 24.66
CA GLY A 272 -16.01 8.71 24.00
C GLY A 272 -14.50 8.95 23.91
N LYS A 273 -13.68 7.91 24.16
CA LYS A 273 -12.21 7.98 24.01
C LYS A 273 -11.76 7.75 22.57
N LEU A 274 -12.59 7.07 21.77
CA LEU A 274 -12.38 6.81 20.35
C LEU A 274 -13.58 7.33 19.55
N GLN A 275 -13.32 7.69 18.29
CA GLN A 275 -14.34 7.92 17.29
C GLN A 275 -13.91 7.29 15.97
N LEU A 276 -14.80 6.52 15.32
CA LEU A 276 -14.58 6.00 13.98
C LEU A 276 -15.16 6.95 12.93
N ARG A 277 -14.41 7.21 11.87
CA ARG A 277 -14.85 8.04 10.75
C ARG A 277 -14.76 7.24 9.47
N MET A 278 -15.88 7.05 8.79
CA MET A 278 -15.99 6.13 7.66
C MET A 278 -16.56 6.84 6.44
N GLN A 279 -15.94 6.66 5.27
CA GLN A 279 -16.62 7.02 4.02
C GLN A 279 -17.63 5.93 3.62
N GLN A 280 -18.76 6.36 3.07
CA GLN A 280 -19.82 5.46 2.60
C GLN A 280 -20.51 5.96 1.33
N GLU A 281 -20.94 5.05 0.49
CA GLU A 281 -21.76 5.38 -0.67
C GLU A 281 -23.21 5.71 -0.23
N PRO A 282 -23.90 6.61 -0.95
CA PRO A 282 -25.32 6.85 -0.71
C PRO A 282 -26.13 5.55 -0.78
N GLY A 283 -27.05 5.34 0.17
CA GLY A 283 -27.89 4.14 0.23
C GLY A 283 -27.22 2.89 0.81
N THR A 284 -25.99 3.00 1.34
CA THR A 284 -25.36 1.92 2.10
C THR A 284 -26.27 1.47 3.26
N PRO A 285 -26.54 0.17 3.43
CA PRO A 285 -27.35 -0.34 4.54
C PRO A 285 -26.75 0.04 5.91
N PRO A 286 -27.58 0.16 6.96
CA PRO A 286 -27.10 0.33 8.33
C PRO A 286 -26.11 -0.78 8.73
N LEU A 287 -25.21 -0.46 9.67
CA LEU A 287 -24.28 -1.46 10.21
C LEU A 287 -25.04 -2.51 11.02
N GLU A 288 -24.78 -3.79 10.74
CA GLU A 288 -25.30 -4.90 11.51
C GLU A 288 -24.45 -5.14 12.75
N VAL A 289 -24.86 -4.55 13.90
CA VAL A 289 -24.13 -4.64 15.17
C VAL A 289 -25.04 -5.14 16.31
N PRO A 290 -24.48 -5.67 17.41
CA PRO A 290 -25.27 -6.07 18.59
C PRO A 290 -26.17 -4.94 19.12
N GLN A 291 -27.32 -5.27 19.70
CA GLN A 291 -28.33 -4.29 20.12
C GLN A 291 -27.82 -3.23 21.10
N ASN A 292 -26.92 -3.61 22.03
CA ASN A 292 -26.29 -2.68 22.96
C ASN A 292 -25.37 -1.67 22.26
N VAL A 293 -24.69 -2.10 21.19
CA VAL A 293 -23.86 -1.24 20.34
C VAL A 293 -24.77 -0.32 19.53
N GLN A 294 -25.83 -0.86 18.92
CA GLN A 294 -26.82 -0.08 18.17
C GLN A 294 -27.43 1.05 19.01
N HIS A 295 -27.77 0.76 20.26
CA HIS A 295 -28.27 1.77 21.18
C HIS A 295 -27.23 2.89 21.39
N GLY A 296 -25.97 2.56 21.66
CA GLY A 296 -24.94 3.58 21.84
C GLY A 296 -24.62 4.37 20.56
N LEU A 297 -24.70 3.76 19.38
CA LEU A 297 -24.56 4.48 18.11
C LEU A 297 -25.62 5.58 17.92
N LEU A 298 -26.81 5.40 18.49
CA LEU A 298 -27.93 6.33 18.37
C LEU A 298 -27.92 7.43 19.44
N TYR A 299 -27.40 7.16 20.64
CA TYR A 299 -27.61 8.02 21.80
C TYR A 299 -26.33 8.54 22.47
N ASN A 300 -25.13 8.06 22.10
CA ASN A 300 -23.89 8.57 22.68
C ASN A 300 -23.49 9.90 22.04
N GLU A 301 -23.09 10.87 22.87
CA GLU A 301 -22.52 12.15 22.44
C GLU A 301 -21.10 12.33 23.02
N PRO A 302 -20.08 12.65 22.20
CA PRO A 302 -20.14 12.76 20.73
C PRO A 302 -20.41 11.40 20.07
N SER A 303 -20.99 11.43 18.86
CA SER A 303 -21.25 10.19 18.11
C SER A 303 -19.97 9.34 17.98
N PRO A 304 -20.00 8.05 18.38
CA PRO A 304 -18.86 7.15 18.29
C PRO A 304 -18.51 6.79 16.84
N VAL A 305 -19.44 6.94 15.89
CA VAL A 305 -19.22 6.68 14.47
C VAL A 305 -19.77 7.84 13.62
N VAL A 306 -18.90 8.45 12.83
CA VAL A 306 -19.24 9.53 11.90
C VAL A 306 -19.09 9.03 10.48
N PHE A 307 -20.17 9.11 9.71
CA PHE A 307 -20.15 8.76 8.30
C PHE A 307 -19.97 10.00 7.43
N ALA A 308 -19.03 9.94 6.50
CA ALA A 308 -18.86 10.93 5.43
C ALA A 308 -19.36 10.33 4.11
N PRO A 309 -20.05 11.10 3.25
CA PRO A 309 -20.45 10.60 1.94
C PRO A 309 -19.21 10.34 1.05
N TYR A 310 -19.35 9.43 0.10
CA TYR A 310 -18.42 9.26 -1.01
C TYR A 310 -19.16 9.49 -2.34
N PRO A 311 -18.58 10.27 -3.28
CA PRO A 311 -17.36 11.05 -3.11
C PRO A 311 -17.56 12.33 -2.28
N LEU A 312 -16.48 12.83 -1.66
CA LEU A 312 -16.42 14.19 -1.11
C LEU A 312 -15.88 15.17 -2.16
N CYS A 313 -16.24 16.45 -2.06
CA CYS A 313 -15.51 17.50 -2.77
C CYS A 313 -14.05 17.59 -2.27
N ALA A 314 -13.18 18.27 -3.00
CA ALA A 314 -11.77 18.36 -2.65
C ALA A 314 -11.54 18.92 -1.22
N ASP A 315 -12.28 19.97 -0.86
CA ASP A 315 -12.20 20.59 0.46
C ASP A 315 -12.72 19.67 1.57
N GLY A 316 -13.88 19.05 1.35
CA GLY A 316 -14.45 18.10 2.31
C GLY A 316 -13.57 16.85 2.49
N TYR A 317 -12.93 16.36 1.42
CA TYR A 317 -11.98 15.25 1.51
C TYR A 317 -10.72 15.65 2.30
N ARG A 318 -10.18 16.85 2.03
CA ARG A 318 -9.05 17.39 2.77
C ARG A 318 -9.39 17.53 4.25
N GLU A 319 -10.52 18.15 4.59
CA GLU A 319 -10.99 18.26 5.97
C GLU A 319 -11.12 16.88 6.60
N PHE A 320 -11.76 15.92 5.92
CA PHE A 320 -11.92 14.55 6.41
C PHE A 320 -10.59 13.86 6.73
N LEU A 321 -9.56 14.08 5.90
CA LEU A 321 -8.23 13.53 6.09
C LEU A 321 -7.46 14.23 7.23
N GLU A 322 -7.44 15.56 7.24
CA GLU A 322 -6.68 16.37 8.21
C GLU A 322 -7.23 16.25 9.63
N SER A 323 -8.51 15.89 9.75
CA SER A 323 -9.17 15.64 11.02
C SER A 323 -9.10 14.18 11.48
N ALA A 324 -8.27 13.35 10.84
CA ALA A 324 -7.92 12.02 11.33
C ALA A 324 -6.71 12.09 12.27
N ASP A 325 -6.75 11.30 13.34
CA ASP A 325 -5.60 11.14 14.23
C ASP A 325 -4.82 9.86 13.90
N VAL A 326 -5.50 8.84 13.36
CA VAL A 326 -4.91 7.59 12.89
C VAL A 326 -5.66 7.11 11.64
N GLY A 327 -4.93 6.65 10.62
CA GLY A 327 -5.53 5.95 9.49
C GLY A 327 -5.67 4.45 9.75
N LEU A 328 -6.87 3.88 9.59
CA LEU A 328 -7.11 2.44 9.64
C LEU A 328 -7.34 1.92 8.22
N LEU A 329 -6.30 1.33 7.63
CA LEU A 329 -6.27 0.91 6.22
C LEU A 329 -6.15 -0.61 6.10
N MET A 330 -7.10 -1.32 6.71
CA MET A 330 -7.16 -2.80 6.74
C MET A 330 -7.66 -3.38 5.42
N TYR A 331 -6.90 -3.10 4.36
CA TYR A 331 -7.17 -3.61 3.02
C TYR A 331 -6.85 -5.11 2.94
N ASP A 332 -7.28 -5.74 1.85
CA ASP A 332 -6.82 -7.05 1.44
C ASP A 332 -5.33 -6.97 1.08
N GLY A 333 -4.49 -7.63 1.90
CA GLY A 333 -3.05 -7.64 1.73
C GLY A 333 -2.58 -8.35 0.47
N GLU A 334 -3.37 -9.28 -0.09
CA GLU A 334 -3.07 -9.92 -1.37
C GLU A 334 -3.34 -8.97 -2.54
N ALA A 335 -4.51 -8.33 -2.56
CA ALA A 335 -4.89 -7.36 -3.58
C ALA A 335 -3.99 -6.09 -3.56
N TYR A 336 -3.46 -5.73 -2.39
CA TYR A 336 -2.52 -4.62 -2.20
C TYR A 336 -1.07 -5.06 -2.06
N TYR A 337 -0.72 -6.30 -2.40
CA TYR A 337 0.66 -6.75 -2.32
C TYR A 337 1.61 -5.79 -3.04
N SER A 338 1.31 -5.51 -4.31
CA SER A 338 2.08 -4.57 -5.13
C SER A 338 1.42 -3.20 -5.26
N ARG A 339 0.09 -3.11 -5.11
CA ARG A 339 -0.68 -1.91 -5.42
C ARG A 339 -0.41 -0.78 -4.43
N ILE A 340 -0.35 0.44 -4.98
CA ILE A 340 -0.27 1.65 -4.16
C ILE A 340 -1.59 1.97 -3.44
N SER A 341 -1.48 2.56 -2.25
CA SER A 341 -2.58 3.26 -1.56
C SER A 341 -2.29 4.75 -1.50
N SER A 342 -2.97 5.55 -2.34
CA SER A 342 -2.85 7.01 -2.31
C SER A 342 -3.28 7.60 -0.97
N VAL A 343 -4.36 7.05 -0.37
CA VAL A 343 -4.87 7.44 0.95
C VAL A 343 -3.80 7.27 2.03
N MET A 344 -3.04 6.16 2.01
CA MET A 344 -1.94 5.95 2.95
C MET A 344 -0.85 7.01 2.80
N LEU A 345 -0.47 7.32 1.55
CA LEU A 345 0.56 8.33 1.31
C LEU A 345 0.10 9.72 1.76
N GLU A 346 -1.15 10.10 1.49
CA GLU A 346 -1.70 11.36 1.96
C GLU A 346 -1.71 11.45 3.50
N LEU A 347 -2.12 10.38 4.20
CA LEU A 347 -2.07 10.30 5.67
C LEU A 347 -0.64 10.45 6.20
N LEU A 348 0.29 9.63 5.71
CA LEU A 348 1.68 9.67 6.16
C LEU A 348 2.36 11.00 5.82
N CYS A 349 2.14 11.56 4.64
CA CYS A 349 2.66 12.88 4.27
C CYS A 349 2.08 14.00 5.14
N SER A 350 0.88 13.80 5.70
CA SER A 350 0.23 14.67 6.70
C SER A 350 0.68 14.37 8.15
N GLY A 351 1.64 13.46 8.31
CA GLY A 351 2.17 13.03 9.60
C GLY A 351 1.20 12.18 10.43
N ILE A 352 0.17 11.61 9.82
CA ILE A 352 -0.86 10.83 10.50
C ILE A 352 -0.40 9.36 10.54
N PRO A 353 -0.24 8.76 11.73
CA PRO A 353 0.14 7.36 11.83
C PRO A 353 -0.94 6.43 11.30
N VAL A 354 -0.55 5.23 10.88
CA VAL A 354 -1.47 4.28 10.24
C VAL A 354 -1.43 2.88 10.84
N ILE A 355 -2.54 2.15 10.77
CA ILE A 355 -2.62 0.70 10.98
C ILE A 355 -2.93 0.06 9.63
N VAL A 356 -2.08 -0.87 9.19
CA VAL A 356 -2.11 -1.48 7.85
C VAL A 356 -1.97 -3.00 7.94
N PRO A 357 -2.43 -3.78 6.94
CA PRO A 357 -2.19 -5.22 6.89
C PRO A 357 -0.72 -5.52 6.61
N ALA A 358 -0.24 -6.63 7.16
CA ALA A 358 1.07 -7.20 6.86
C ALA A 358 1.13 -7.74 5.42
N GLY A 359 2.35 -8.03 4.96
CA GLY A 359 2.56 -8.80 3.73
C GLY A 359 2.10 -8.11 2.45
N CYS A 360 2.09 -6.78 2.47
CA CYS A 360 1.72 -5.95 1.33
C CYS A 360 2.59 -4.69 1.30
N TRP A 361 2.53 -3.94 0.20
CA TRP A 361 3.30 -2.70 0.03
C TRP A 361 3.14 -1.74 1.22
N MET A 362 1.90 -1.54 1.69
CA MET A 362 1.63 -0.67 2.84
C MET A 362 2.29 -1.17 4.13
N GLY A 363 2.17 -2.47 4.40
CA GLY A 363 2.78 -3.12 5.55
C GLY A 363 4.30 -2.96 5.57
N GLU A 364 4.96 -3.08 4.42
CA GLU A 364 6.41 -2.93 4.31
C GLU A 364 6.89 -1.51 4.60
N ILE A 365 6.18 -0.47 4.12
CA ILE A 365 6.55 0.91 4.43
C ILE A 365 6.54 1.14 5.95
N VAL A 366 5.49 0.69 6.64
CA VAL A 366 5.37 0.84 8.09
C VAL A 366 6.39 -0.03 8.82
N ALA A 367 6.55 -1.28 8.40
CA ALA A 367 7.46 -2.22 9.03
C ALA A 367 8.93 -1.78 8.87
N GLU A 368 9.32 -1.20 7.73
CA GLU A 368 10.67 -0.65 7.50
C GLU A 368 10.99 0.49 8.48
N ALA A 369 10.07 1.42 8.66
CA ALA A 369 10.22 2.49 9.64
C ALA A 369 10.26 1.94 11.09
N ASN A 370 9.44 0.93 11.39
CA ASN A 370 9.41 0.28 12.69
C ASN A 370 10.72 -0.47 12.97
N ALA A 371 11.28 -1.18 12.00
CA ALA A 371 12.54 -1.91 12.14
C ALA A 371 13.69 -0.97 12.54
N ARG A 372 13.83 0.18 11.86
CA ARG A 372 14.86 1.20 12.19
C ARG A 372 14.67 1.78 13.59
N TYR A 373 13.42 2.00 13.99
CA TYR A 373 13.10 2.47 15.33
C TYR A 373 13.47 1.42 16.38
N LEU A 374 13.05 0.17 16.21
CA LEU A 374 13.32 -0.92 17.15
C LEU A 374 14.80 -1.24 17.24
N GLU A 375 15.56 -1.12 16.15
CA GLU A 375 17.01 -1.24 16.18
C GLU A 375 17.63 -0.18 17.10
N ARG A 376 17.28 1.10 16.92
CA ARG A 376 17.76 2.19 17.80
C ARG A 376 17.36 1.96 19.26
N VAL A 377 16.10 1.60 19.49
CA VAL A 377 15.60 1.28 20.84
C VAL A 377 16.42 0.15 21.48
N SER A 378 16.69 -0.92 20.72
CA SER A 378 17.48 -2.07 21.20
C SER A 378 18.95 -1.76 21.47
N GLN A 379 19.50 -0.70 20.85
CA GLN A 379 20.87 -0.22 21.09
C GLN A 379 20.94 0.70 22.30
N LEU A 380 19.91 1.53 22.52
CA LEU A 380 19.84 2.45 23.67
C LEU A 380 19.59 1.71 24.99
N TRP A 381 19.08 0.49 24.93
CA TRP A 381 18.72 -0.27 26.11
C TRP A 381 19.79 -1.29 26.47
N GLN A 382 20.16 -1.31 27.75
CA GLN A 382 21.02 -2.35 28.29
C GLN A 382 20.22 -3.66 28.37
N PRO A 383 20.58 -4.70 27.59
CA PRO A 383 19.93 -5.99 27.70
C PRO A 383 20.19 -6.59 29.07
N MET A 384 19.20 -7.29 29.62
CA MET A 384 19.40 -8.03 30.86
C MET A 384 20.45 -9.13 30.65
N PRO A 385 21.41 -9.31 31.56
CA PRO A 385 22.38 -10.40 31.46
C PRO A 385 21.64 -11.74 31.56
N VAL A 386 21.73 -12.55 30.51
CA VAL A 386 21.17 -13.90 30.50
C VAL A 386 22.06 -14.87 31.32
N ASP A 387 23.32 -14.49 31.56
CA ASP A 387 24.33 -15.28 32.26
C ASP A 387 24.08 -15.51 33.76
N GLY A 388 23.07 -14.86 34.35
CA GLY A 388 22.66 -15.06 35.75
C GLY A 388 21.61 -16.16 35.96
N MET A 389 21.16 -16.87 34.92
CA MET A 389 20.24 -18.00 35.10
C MET A 389 20.99 -19.17 35.74
N PRO A 390 20.52 -19.73 36.88
CA PRO A 390 21.18 -20.82 37.57
C PRO A 390 21.32 -22.03 36.62
N GLN A 391 22.57 -22.35 36.28
CA GLN A 391 23.01 -23.50 35.47
C GLN A 391 22.05 -23.89 34.33
N VAL A 392 21.89 -22.99 33.37
CA VAL A 392 21.42 -23.36 32.04
C VAL A 392 22.58 -24.11 31.36
N SER A 393 22.36 -25.39 31.03
CA SER A 393 23.35 -26.28 30.41
C SER A 393 23.92 -25.67 29.13
N GLN A 394 25.14 -26.06 28.72
CA GLN A 394 25.78 -25.56 27.50
C GLN A 394 24.91 -25.82 26.24
N THR A 395 24.07 -26.85 26.28
CA THR A 395 23.04 -27.20 25.31
C THR A 395 21.92 -26.16 25.23
N GLU A 396 21.45 -25.64 26.37
CA GLU A 396 20.42 -24.59 26.42
C GLU A 396 21.00 -23.20 26.10
N ARG A 397 22.31 -22.96 26.28
CA ARG A 397 22.97 -21.76 25.74
C ARG A 397 23.04 -21.77 24.21
N GLN A 398 23.17 -22.94 23.59
CA GLN A 398 23.01 -23.09 22.14
C GLN A 398 21.56 -22.84 21.72
N SER A 399 20.56 -23.12 22.56
CA SER A 399 19.15 -22.75 22.31
C SER A 399 18.88 -21.23 22.35
N ALA A 400 19.76 -20.41 22.92
CA ALA A 400 19.61 -18.94 22.90
C ALA A 400 20.02 -18.32 21.55
N VAL A 401 20.76 -19.08 20.72
CA VAL A 401 21.12 -18.78 19.33
C VAL A 401 20.67 -19.99 18.51
N GLU A 402 19.36 -20.17 18.38
CA GLU A 402 18.84 -21.22 17.51
C GLU A 402 19.12 -20.83 16.05
N ARG A 403 20.01 -21.62 15.43
CA ARG A 403 20.20 -21.56 13.98
C ARG A 403 18.96 -22.17 13.35
N ILE A 404 18.27 -21.36 12.57
CA ILE A 404 17.11 -21.76 11.80
C ILE A 404 17.66 -22.30 10.49
N THR A 405 18.09 -23.58 10.54
CA THR A 405 18.66 -24.27 9.39
C THR A 405 17.51 -24.67 8.48
N GLY A 406 17.47 -24.11 7.27
CA GLY A 406 16.43 -24.39 6.29
C GLY A 406 16.14 -25.90 6.16
N PRO A 407 14.87 -26.30 6.02
CA PRO A 407 14.43 -27.66 6.25
C PRO A 407 14.86 -28.65 5.15
N ASP A 408 14.86 -29.92 5.56
CA ASP A 408 14.66 -31.09 4.70
C ASP A 408 13.33 -30.90 3.92
N PRO A 409 13.34 -30.88 2.58
CA PRO A 409 12.20 -30.45 1.75
C PRO A 409 10.92 -31.30 1.86
N GLN A 410 10.89 -32.37 2.66
CA GLN A 410 9.75 -33.29 2.74
C GLN A 410 8.73 -32.99 3.85
N CYS A 411 8.98 -32.03 4.75
CA CYS A 411 8.05 -31.75 5.84
C CYS A 411 7.84 -30.23 5.96
N GLY A 412 6.61 -29.74 5.86
CA GLY A 412 6.23 -28.34 6.11
C GLY A 412 6.34 -27.98 7.60
N GLN A 413 7.51 -28.22 8.19
CA GLN A 413 7.77 -28.08 9.60
C GLN A 413 7.93 -26.60 9.95
N PHE A 414 7.16 -26.20 10.96
CA PHE A 414 7.40 -25.00 11.74
C PHE A 414 8.68 -25.22 12.54
N GLU A 415 9.55 -24.23 12.57
CA GLU A 415 10.59 -24.23 13.59
C GLU A 415 10.01 -23.63 14.87
N THR A 416 10.19 -24.32 15.98
CA THR A 416 9.63 -23.94 17.28
C THR A 416 10.73 -23.88 18.31
N GLY A 417 10.68 -22.89 19.19
CA GLY A 417 11.57 -22.82 20.34
C GLY A 417 10.86 -22.36 21.61
N VAL A 418 11.58 -22.51 22.73
CA VAL A 418 11.09 -22.13 24.05
C VAL A 418 12.15 -21.31 24.76
N THR A 419 11.76 -20.17 25.33
CA THR A 419 12.66 -19.28 26.05
C THR A 419 12.09 -18.94 27.42
N ARG A 420 12.89 -19.15 28.48
CA ARG A 420 12.52 -18.72 29.84
C ARG A 420 12.64 -17.21 29.97
N ILE A 421 11.66 -16.59 30.63
CA ILE A 421 11.63 -15.15 30.87
C ILE A 421 12.49 -14.85 32.11
N PRO A 422 13.54 -14.01 32.01
CA PRO A 422 14.30 -13.58 33.18
C PRO A 422 13.43 -12.85 34.20
N HIS A 423 13.67 -13.08 35.49
CA HIS A 423 12.94 -12.38 36.54
C HIS A 423 13.11 -10.86 36.41
N GLY A 424 11.99 -10.12 36.37
CA GLY A 424 11.99 -8.67 36.19
C GLY A 424 12.05 -8.18 34.74
N ALA A 425 12.10 -9.08 33.76
CA ALA A 425 11.92 -8.71 32.36
C ALA A 425 10.47 -8.31 32.09
N SER A 426 10.27 -7.16 31.45
CA SER A 426 8.95 -6.66 31.02
C SER A 426 8.80 -6.63 29.50
N VAL A 427 9.91 -6.76 28.77
CA VAL A 427 9.95 -6.74 27.31
C VAL A 427 10.85 -7.84 26.77
N TRP A 428 10.39 -8.50 25.71
CA TRP A 428 11.17 -9.41 24.87
C TRP A 428 11.32 -8.83 23.46
N CYS A 429 12.53 -8.89 22.93
CA CYS A 429 12.88 -8.40 21.60
C CYS A 429 13.59 -9.52 20.83
N PRO A 430 12.84 -10.35 20.08
CA PRO A 430 13.44 -11.29 19.18
C PRO A 430 14.04 -10.56 17.98
N ARG A 431 15.19 -11.07 17.53
CA ARG A 431 16.01 -10.54 16.47
C ARG A 431 16.28 -11.65 15.47
N PHE A 432 15.67 -11.57 14.31
CA PHE A 432 15.84 -12.53 13.23
C PHE A 432 16.87 -12.01 12.22
N TYR A 433 17.93 -12.77 12.02
CA TYR A 433 19.00 -12.50 11.06
C TYR A 433 18.76 -13.33 9.80
N TRP A 434 18.33 -12.68 8.72
CA TRP A 434 18.06 -13.31 7.43
C TRP A 434 19.36 -13.81 6.79
N THR A 435 19.39 -15.08 6.37
CA THR A 435 20.43 -15.63 5.49
C THR A 435 19.90 -15.93 4.09
N GLY A 436 18.58 -15.93 3.90
CA GLY A 436 17.92 -16.04 2.61
C GLY A 436 16.44 -16.43 2.76
N PRO A 437 15.67 -16.44 1.66
CA PRO A 437 16.02 -15.88 0.35
C PRO A 437 16.04 -14.33 0.38
N GLU A 438 16.71 -13.73 -0.60
CA GLU A 438 16.71 -12.28 -0.81
C GLU A 438 15.52 -11.81 -1.65
N SER A 439 14.73 -12.75 -2.18
CA SER A 439 13.61 -12.43 -3.05
C SER A 439 12.53 -11.63 -2.32
N PRO A 440 12.05 -10.53 -2.92
CA PRO A 440 10.87 -9.81 -2.44
C PRO A 440 9.67 -10.74 -2.23
N GLY A 441 8.78 -10.36 -1.32
CA GLY A 441 7.59 -11.15 -1.00
C GLY A 441 7.80 -12.33 -0.06
N THR A 442 9.01 -12.48 0.49
CA THR A 442 9.29 -13.44 1.56
C THR A 442 9.08 -12.78 2.92
N TYR A 443 8.24 -13.39 3.77
CA TYR A 443 7.88 -12.83 5.06
C TYR A 443 7.92 -13.91 6.14
N LEU A 444 8.47 -13.56 7.29
CA LEU A 444 8.54 -14.46 8.44
C LEU A 444 7.34 -14.21 9.35
N ARG A 445 6.48 -15.20 9.49
CA ARG A 445 5.45 -15.21 10.52
C ARG A 445 6.07 -15.73 11.81
N LEU A 446 5.96 -14.95 12.87
CA LEU A 446 6.38 -15.28 14.22
C LEU A 446 5.13 -15.36 15.11
N ASP A 447 4.71 -16.58 15.45
CA ASP A 447 3.68 -16.82 16.45
C ASP A 447 4.33 -16.94 17.83
N VAL A 448 3.73 -16.31 18.83
CA VAL A 448 4.26 -16.18 20.18
C VAL A 448 3.18 -16.51 21.19
N LEU A 449 3.51 -17.42 22.10
CA LEU A 449 2.68 -17.85 23.21
C LEU A 449 3.44 -17.60 24.51
N GLN A 450 2.86 -16.84 25.43
CA GLN A 450 3.39 -16.66 26.76
C GLN A 450 2.60 -17.52 27.74
N THR A 451 3.30 -18.31 28.55
CA THR A 451 2.68 -19.18 29.55
C THR A 451 3.17 -18.89 30.96
N ASP A 452 2.32 -19.12 31.96
CA ASP A 452 2.65 -18.95 33.37
C ASP A 452 3.45 -20.13 33.94
N CYS A 453 3.65 -20.17 35.26
CA CYS A 453 4.36 -21.26 35.95
C CYS A 453 3.61 -22.61 35.93
N HIS A 454 2.32 -22.62 35.59
CA HIS A 454 1.49 -23.81 35.48
C HIS A 454 1.37 -24.28 34.03
N GLY A 455 2.01 -23.59 33.08
CA GLY A 455 1.90 -23.87 31.65
C GLY A 455 0.62 -23.34 31.00
N ASN A 456 -0.19 -22.55 31.71
CA ASN A 456 -1.39 -21.95 31.13
C ASN A 456 -0.99 -20.79 30.21
N THR A 457 -1.66 -20.67 29.07
CA THR A 457 -1.49 -19.54 28.17
C THR A 457 -2.06 -18.27 28.80
N VAL A 458 -1.20 -17.27 29.00
CA VAL A 458 -1.61 -15.94 29.49
C VAL A 458 -1.68 -14.90 28.37
N LYS A 459 -0.95 -15.10 27.27
CA LYS A 459 -0.99 -14.20 26.11
C LYS A 459 -0.60 -14.94 24.84
N ARG A 460 -1.27 -14.62 23.73
CA ARG A 460 -0.90 -15.06 22.38
C ARG A 460 -0.77 -13.83 21.48
N TRP A 461 0.24 -13.82 20.62
CA TRP A 461 0.42 -12.77 19.62
C TRP A 461 1.09 -13.35 18.38
N THR A 462 0.75 -12.79 17.22
CA THR A 462 1.39 -13.14 15.95
C THR A 462 1.93 -11.88 15.31
N MET A 463 3.10 -11.96 14.70
CA MET A 463 3.70 -10.86 13.96
C MET A 463 4.23 -11.35 12.64
N VAL A 464 4.21 -10.48 11.63
CA VAL A 464 4.88 -10.74 10.37
C VAL A 464 6.06 -9.78 10.27
N LEU A 465 7.25 -10.35 10.09
CA LEU A 465 8.49 -9.63 9.87
C LEU A 465 8.84 -9.70 8.39
N HIS A 466 9.20 -8.55 7.82
CA HIS A 466 9.79 -8.46 6.48
C HIS A 466 11.29 -8.22 6.60
N ARG A 467 12.05 -8.59 5.58
CA ARG A 467 13.46 -8.24 5.47
C ARG A 467 13.58 -6.77 5.07
N SER A 468 14.27 -5.99 5.89
CA SER A 468 14.57 -4.59 5.56
C SER A 468 15.60 -4.52 4.43
N ALA A 469 15.46 -3.55 3.54
CA ALA A 469 16.34 -3.44 2.38
C ALA A 469 17.79 -3.06 2.70
N GLY A 470 18.02 -2.44 3.85
CA GLY A 470 19.35 -2.00 4.29
C GLY A 470 20.02 -2.95 5.28
N THR A 471 19.31 -3.97 5.76
CA THR A 471 19.82 -4.83 6.83
C THR A 471 19.24 -6.23 6.76
N SER A 472 20.08 -7.23 7.05
CA SER A 472 19.65 -8.61 7.26
C SER A 472 19.04 -8.84 8.64
N LEU A 473 18.74 -7.80 9.41
CA LEU A 473 18.14 -7.93 10.73
C LEU A 473 16.69 -7.43 10.71
N SER A 474 15.77 -8.27 11.17
CA SER A 474 14.42 -7.85 11.57
C SER A 474 14.23 -8.05 13.06
N SER A 475 13.59 -7.08 13.70
CA SER A 475 13.35 -7.11 15.14
C SER A 475 11.88 -6.86 15.42
N ALA A 476 11.39 -7.48 16.49
CA ALA A 476 10.07 -7.22 17.05
C ALA A 476 10.19 -6.81 18.52
N LEU A 477 9.12 -6.25 19.08
CA LEU A 477 9.03 -5.95 20.50
C LEU A 477 7.72 -6.51 21.05
N PHE A 478 7.83 -7.32 22.10
CA PHE A 478 6.70 -7.94 22.78
C PHE A 478 6.68 -7.52 24.25
N ALA A 479 5.58 -6.90 24.67
CA ALA A 479 5.29 -6.71 26.08
C ALA A 479 5.03 -8.08 26.74
N LEU A 480 5.76 -8.34 27.82
CA LEU A 480 5.63 -9.57 28.60
C LEU A 480 4.51 -9.42 29.63
N HIS A 481 3.64 -10.43 29.69
CA HIS A 481 2.61 -10.50 30.72
C HIS A 481 3.28 -10.71 32.08
N THR A 482 2.77 -10.05 33.13
CA THR A 482 3.36 -10.08 34.48
C THR A 482 3.43 -11.48 35.09
N GLN A 483 2.50 -12.35 34.70
CA GLN A 483 2.47 -13.76 35.13
C GLN A 483 3.25 -14.69 34.20
N ALA A 484 3.73 -14.23 33.04
CA ALA A 484 4.46 -15.08 32.12
C ALA A 484 5.80 -15.55 32.71
N ARG A 485 6.16 -16.80 32.40
CA ARG A 485 7.41 -17.46 32.82
C ARG A 485 8.17 -18.02 31.62
N THR A 486 7.45 -18.46 30.60
CA THR A 486 8.04 -18.99 29.38
C THR A 486 7.38 -18.37 28.16
N ILE A 487 8.17 -18.25 27.10
CA ILE A 487 7.75 -17.86 25.76
C ILE A 487 7.94 -19.08 24.88
N HIS A 488 6.88 -19.56 24.27
CA HIS A 488 6.94 -20.51 23.17
C HIS A 488 6.76 -19.71 21.89
N TRP A 489 7.58 -20.00 20.90
CA TRP A 489 7.51 -19.31 19.62
C TRP A 489 7.59 -20.31 18.49
N SER A 490 6.98 -19.96 17.37
CA SER A 490 7.14 -20.69 16.12
C SER A 490 7.32 -19.74 14.96
N VAL A 491 8.17 -20.12 14.01
CA VAL A 491 8.38 -19.38 12.77
C VAL A 491 7.91 -20.19 11.55
N SER A 492 7.32 -19.49 10.59
CA SER A 492 6.98 -20.02 9.28
C SER A 492 7.11 -18.94 8.21
N ASP A 493 6.99 -19.31 6.94
CA ASP A 493 6.61 -18.31 5.94
C ASP A 493 5.18 -17.82 6.24
N ALA A 494 4.94 -16.52 6.10
CA ALA A 494 3.65 -15.92 6.45
C ALA A 494 2.56 -16.14 5.40
N TYR A 495 2.91 -16.37 4.13
CA TYR A 495 1.95 -16.38 3.03
C TYR A 495 2.14 -17.51 2.02
N ALA A 496 3.22 -18.27 2.12
CA ALA A 496 3.44 -19.45 1.33
C ALA A 496 3.43 -20.69 2.25
N ASN A 497 2.80 -21.77 1.79
CA ASN A 497 2.89 -23.09 2.45
C ASN A 497 4.24 -23.75 2.12
N VAL A 498 5.32 -23.00 2.30
CA VAL A 498 6.69 -23.41 2.00
C VAL A 498 7.53 -23.37 3.27
N ALA A 499 8.77 -23.80 3.15
CA ALA A 499 9.77 -23.74 4.20
C ALA A 499 9.87 -22.33 4.83
N ALA A 500 10.12 -22.27 6.14
CA ALA A 500 10.41 -21.03 6.82
C ALA A 500 11.61 -20.30 6.18
N PRO A 501 11.61 -18.95 6.17
CA PRO A 501 12.77 -18.19 5.74
C PRO A 501 14.04 -18.61 6.51
N GLN A 502 15.18 -18.67 5.81
CA GLN A 502 16.43 -19.11 6.41
C GLN A 502 17.04 -17.98 7.25
N GLY A 503 17.49 -18.31 8.47
CA GLY A 503 18.11 -17.30 9.32
C GLY A 503 18.58 -17.80 10.68
N GLN A 504 18.72 -16.86 11.61
CA GLN A 504 19.05 -17.15 13.00
C GLN A 504 18.24 -16.24 13.90
N MET A 505 17.63 -16.78 14.96
CA MET A 505 16.91 -15.97 15.92
C MET A 505 17.69 -15.81 17.22
N ASN A 506 17.87 -14.56 17.63
CA ASN A 506 18.46 -14.19 18.91
C ASN A 506 17.41 -13.50 19.77
N SER A 507 17.44 -13.74 21.08
CA SER A 507 16.52 -13.10 22.02
C SER A 507 17.24 -12.06 22.89
N ARG A 508 16.61 -10.90 23.07
CA ARG A 508 17.00 -9.91 24.09
C ARG A 508 15.84 -9.64 25.04
N PHE A 509 16.16 -9.51 26.32
CA PHE A 509 15.21 -9.15 27.37
C PHE A 509 15.58 -7.82 27.99
N PHE A 510 14.57 -7.05 28.36
CA PHE A 510 14.76 -5.75 28.99
C PHE A 510 13.84 -5.61 30.20
N SER A 511 14.36 -4.97 31.25
CA SER A 511 13.58 -4.51 32.39
C SER A 511 13.28 -3.03 32.18
N ARG A 512 12.02 -2.68 31.97
CA ARG A 512 11.58 -1.29 31.79
C ARG A 512 10.36 -0.99 32.65
N PRO A 513 10.38 0.13 33.40
CA PRO A 513 9.24 0.56 34.21
C PRO A 513 8.14 1.24 33.37
N THR A 514 8.50 1.79 32.20
CA THR A 514 7.56 2.49 31.31
C THR A 514 7.25 1.65 30.08
N ALA A 515 5.98 1.65 29.67
CA ALA A 515 5.57 1.07 28.40
C ALA A 515 6.29 1.77 27.24
N VAL A 516 6.68 1.01 26.22
CA VAL A 516 7.44 1.50 25.08
C VAL A 516 6.61 1.21 23.83
N PRO A 517 6.45 2.20 22.94
CA PRO A 517 5.77 1.99 21.68
C PRO A 517 6.42 0.86 20.88
N SER A 518 5.63 -0.07 20.35
CA SER A 518 6.08 -1.17 19.50
C SER A 518 6.42 -0.75 18.07
N GLY A 519 6.13 0.49 17.68
CA GLY A 519 6.38 1.03 16.34
C GLY A 519 6.76 2.50 16.33
N ALA A 520 6.86 3.05 15.12
CA ALA A 520 7.32 4.41 14.83
C ALA A 520 6.22 5.25 14.17
N ILE A 521 5.88 4.94 12.92
CA ILE A 521 4.94 5.72 12.11
C ILE A 521 3.54 5.07 12.04
N GLY A 522 3.36 3.97 12.76
CA GLY A 522 2.18 3.13 12.65
C GLY A 522 2.45 1.71 13.11
N LEU A 523 1.46 0.84 12.88
CA LEU A 523 1.49 -0.57 13.25
C LEU A 523 1.02 -1.46 12.10
N VAL A 524 1.50 -2.69 12.10
CA VAL A 524 1.19 -3.69 11.09
C VAL A 524 0.37 -4.80 11.75
N ALA A 525 -0.77 -5.11 11.14
CA ALA A 525 -1.68 -6.15 11.57
C ALA A 525 -1.53 -7.39 10.69
N VAL A 526 -1.33 -8.55 11.31
CA VAL A 526 -1.33 -9.85 10.60
C VAL A 526 -2.72 -10.16 10.08
N ASP A 527 -3.74 -9.88 10.90
CA ASP A 527 -5.14 -10.02 10.55
C ASP A 527 -5.98 -8.98 11.32
N ARG A 528 -7.27 -8.93 10.99
CA ARG A 528 -8.22 -7.94 11.54
C ARG A 528 -8.48 -8.10 13.03
N THR A 529 -8.31 -9.31 13.57
CA THR A 529 -8.56 -9.58 15.00
C THR A 529 -7.56 -8.86 15.90
N GLN A 530 -6.41 -8.44 15.36
CA GLN A 530 -5.39 -7.67 16.09
C GLN A 530 -5.71 -6.18 16.23
N VAL A 531 -6.62 -5.64 15.39
CA VAL A 531 -6.93 -4.20 15.34
C VAL A 531 -7.24 -3.61 16.72
N PRO A 532 -8.05 -4.24 17.61
CA PRO A 532 -8.35 -3.67 18.92
C PRO A 532 -7.13 -3.46 19.83
N GLU A 533 -6.19 -4.41 19.83
CA GLU A 533 -4.95 -4.31 20.61
C GLU A 533 -3.99 -3.28 20.00
N LEU A 534 -3.89 -3.22 18.67
CA LEU A 534 -3.08 -2.21 17.97
C LEU A 534 -3.62 -0.77 18.16
N VAL A 535 -4.93 -0.59 18.17
CA VAL A 535 -5.55 0.70 18.51
C VAL A 535 -5.25 1.08 19.95
N THR A 536 -5.34 0.12 20.88
CA THR A 536 -5.00 0.34 22.30
C THR A 536 -3.54 0.79 22.46
N GLU A 537 -2.62 0.15 21.74
CA GLU A 537 -1.20 0.52 21.68
C GLU A 537 -1.00 1.97 21.19
N ILE A 538 -1.62 2.35 20.07
CA ILE A 538 -1.53 3.72 19.55
C ILE A 538 -2.14 4.71 20.53
N MET A 539 -3.28 4.41 21.15
CA MET A 539 -3.89 5.28 22.15
C MET A 539 -2.95 5.54 23.34
N ALA A 540 -2.28 4.50 23.84
CA ALA A 540 -1.35 4.60 24.96
C ALA A 540 -0.08 5.40 24.61
N HIS A 541 0.26 5.48 23.32
CA HIS A 541 1.51 6.04 22.82
C HIS A 541 1.29 7.09 21.72
N TYR A 542 0.14 7.77 21.71
CA TYR A 542 -0.29 8.59 20.59
C TYR A 542 0.70 9.71 20.24
N GLU A 543 1.19 10.43 21.24
CA GLU A 543 2.17 11.51 21.05
C GLU A 543 3.44 11.04 20.34
N HIS A 544 3.94 9.86 20.70
CA HIS A 544 5.09 9.26 20.03
C HIS A 544 4.78 8.96 18.57
N TYR A 545 3.68 8.26 18.27
CA TYR A 545 3.33 7.91 16.90
C TYR A 545 3.08 9.16 16.05
N ARG A 546 2.41 10.17 16.59
CA ARG A 546 2.13 11.44 15.89
C ARG A 546 3.41 12.21 15.60
N GLN A 547 4.29 12.36 16.59
CA GLN A 547 5.56 13.06 16.42
C GLN A 547 6.46 12.37 15.38
N VAL A 548 6.62 11.05 15.51
CA VAL A 548 7.51 10.28 14.63
C VAL A 548 6.93 10.19 13.21
N ALA A 549 5.62 10.00 13.06
CA ALA A 549 4.94 10.08 11.76
C ALA A 549 5.06 11.47 11.15
N GLY A 550 5.00 12.56 11.92
CA GLY A 550 5.23 13.93 11.44
C GLY A 550 6.62 14.12 10.83
N VAL A 551 7.67 13.68 11.54
CA VAL A 551 9.06 13.75 11.03
C VAL A 551 9.25 12.90 9.78
N TYR A 552 8.69 11.69 9.77
CA TYR A 552 8.75 10.81 8.62
C TYR A 552 7.98 11.38 7.41
N GLY A 553 6.75 11.83 7.65
CA GLY A 553 5.86 12.46 6.67
C GLY A 553 6.46 13.67 6.01
N ALA A 554 7.22 14.48 6.76
CA ALA A 554 7.92 15.63 6.20
C ALA A 554 8.95 15.22 5.12
N LYS A 555 9.68 14.12 5.34
CA LYS A 555 10.64 13.56 4.37
C LYS A 555 9.91 12.92 3.20
N LEU A 556 8.87 12.13 3.47
CA LEU A 556 8.06 11.47 2.46
C LEU A 556 7.43 12.49 1.50
N ALA A 557 6.78 13.53 2.02
CA ALA A 557 6.14 14.56 1.21
C ALA A 557 7.14 15.33 0.31
N ALA A 558 8.39 15.52 0.75
CA ALA A 558 9.42 16.13 -0.11
C ALA A 558 9.78 15.26 -1.33
N ARG A 559 9.69 13.93 -1.19
CA ARG A 559 9.93 12.96 -2.27
C ARG A 559 8.73 12.82 -3.20
N HIS A 560 7.52 12.99 -2.66
CA HIS A 560 6.26 12.82 -3.39
C HIS A 560 5.68 14.13 -3.92
N THR A 561 6.46 15.21 -4.02
CA THR A 561 5.95 16.45 -4.61
C THR A 561 5.64 16.29 -6.09
N VAL A 562 4.58 16.97 -6.54
CA VAL A 562 4.22 17.01 -7.96
C VAL A 562 5.33 17.63 -8.82
N ALA A 563 6.05 18.63 -8.29
CA ALA A 563 7.19 19.24 -8.96
C ALA A 563 8.33 18.23 -9.18
N LYS A 564 8.70 17.44 -8.16
CA LYS A 564 9.72 16.40 -8.31
C LYS A 564 9.26 15.35 -9.33
N HIS A 565 8.01 14.92 -9.24
CA HIS A 565 7.41 13.98 -10.18
C HIS A 565 7.47 14.49 -11.63
N MET A 566 7.05 15.73 -11.88
CA MET A 566 7.12 16.35 -13.22
C MET A 566 8.56 16.48 -13.69
N SER A 567 9.50 16.88 -12.83
CA SER A 567 10.92 16.95 -13.20
C SER A 567 11.48 15.58 -13.62
N GLN A 568 11.06 14.49 -12.98
CA GLN A 568 11.46 13.13 -13.32
C GLN A 568 10.83 12.64 -14.62
N LEU A 569 9.61 13.10 -14.94
CA LEU A 569 8.96 12.84 -16.22
C LEU A 569 9.71 13.48 -17.38
N LEU A 570 10.07 14.76 -17.24
CA LEU A 570 10.64 15.56 -18.31
C LEU A 570 12.13 15.28 -18.55
N ARG A 571 12.90 14.87 -17.52
CA ARG A 571 14.31 14.50 -17.69
C ARG A 571 14.47 13.32 -18.65
N CYS A 572 15.33 13.47 -19.66
CA CYS A 572 15.63 12.45 -20.65
C CYS A 572 16.67 11.42 -20.19
N ASP A 573 17.43 11.70 -19.13
CA ASP A 573 18.60 10.90 -18.79
C ASP A 573 18.23 9.66 -17.97
N ALA A 574 18.32 8.51 -18.65
CA ALA A 574 18.10 7.19 -18.07
C ALA A 574 19.12 6.82 -16.97
N GLU A 575 20.33 7.40 -17.02
CA GLU A 575 21.47 6.93 -16.23
C GLU A 575 21.49 7.46 -14.79
N ASN A 576 20.95 8.65 -14.52
CA ASN A 576 21.05 9.27 -13.19
C ASN A 576 19.94 8.84 -12.20
N LEU A 577 18.80 8.31 -12.67
CA LEU A 577 17.77 7.80 -11.75
C LEU A 577 18.15 6.48 -11.09
N CYS A 578 19.04 5.69 -11.71
CA CYS A 578 19.42 4.40 -11.18
C CYS A 578 20.41 4.48 -9.99
N ASN A 579 21.09 5.60 -9.75
CA ASN A 579 22.00 5.69 -8.59
C ASN A 579 21.31 6.17 -7.31
N GLU A 580 20.10 6.75 -7.39
CA GLU A 580 19.22 6.93 -6.22
C GLU A 580 18.56 5.60 -5.77
N ILE A 581 18.86 4.47 -6.44
CA ILE A 581 18.29 3.15 -6.16
C ILE A 581 18.61 2.63 -4.76
N GLY A 582 19.70 3.07 -4.12
CA GLY A 582 19.98 2.76 -2.72
C GLY A 582 18.86 3.22 -1.76
N GLU A 583 18.02 4.17 -2.20
CA GLU A 583 16.83 4.62 -1.48
C GLU A 583 15.52 3.93 -1.90
N ARG A 584 15.52 2.89 -2.75
CA ARG A 584 14.30 2.20 -3.26
C ARG A 584 13.29 1.78 -2.18
N HIS A 585 13.77 1.56 -0.96
CA HIS A 585 12.94 1.15 0.18
C HIS A 585 12.85 2.21 1.28
N CYS A 586 13.53 3.34 1.11
CA CYS A 586 13.26 4.53 1.90
C CYS A 586 12.12 5.30 1.23
N ALA A 587 10.89 4.80 1.33
CA ALA A 587 9.78 5.74 1.43
C ALA A 587 10.06 6.63 2.66
#